data_AF-A0A8J2I253-F1
#
_entry.id   AF-A0A8J2I253-F1
#
_cell.length_a   1.000
_cell.length_b   1.000
_cell.length_c   1.000
_cell.angle_alpha   90.00
_cell.angle_beta   90.00
_cell.angle_gamma   90.00
#
_symmetry.space_group_name_H-M   'P 1'
#
loop_
_entity.id
_entity.type
_entity.pdbx_description
1 polymer ?
#
loop_
_entity_poly.entity_id
_entity_poly.type
_entity_poly.pdbx_seq_one_letter_code
_entity_poly.pdbx_strand_id
1 'polypeptide(L)'
;MPDDSVPSRLTQLPVINEERPRFSVIELQDYFQRINLPQRYLDSPVLSDKTLAATKQHGLPFLKALIRYHTCNVPFENLELHYSAHKTVTLKIPDLYVKIVKQRRGGRCMENNTFFATVLRSLGFEVRNCGGRVSRAMSPYPEVRRNQASTYDGWNHMLNLVQFDGAWYVADIGMGAMGPNLPYPLQDGFETVSVSPRRIRVQQRAIAESYGTDSNNLWCYDICYSPVHGGENQWTPVYCFTETEFLPQDYEIMSWYTSTHPSSFFTKYVTSTRMLMDKAGEEIVGSMTLFEGGIKQSIGLDRKIVKECKTEEERIKALKEIFDIALTDEEKQGIPSELRLA
;
A
#
# COMPACT_ATOMS: atom_id res chain seq x y z
N MET A 1 -18.77 -11.41 -18.45
CA MET A 1 -18.31 -10.02 -18.57
C MET A 1 -19.43 -9.13 -18.06
N PRO A 2 -19.20 -8.22 -17.10
CA PRO A 2 -20.16 -7.17 -16.77
C PRO A 2 -20.45 -6.36 -18.04
N ASP A 3 -21.71 -5.98 -18.24
CA ASP A 3 -22.11 -5.10 -19.33
C ASP A 3 -21.70 -3.66 -19.00
N ASP A 4 -20.66 -3.19 -19.69
CA ASP A 4 -20.06 -1.86 -19.52
C ASP A 4 -20.90 -0.74 -20.20
N SER A 5 -22.04 -1.06 -20.81
CA SER A 5 -22.90 -0.07 -21.48
C SER A 5 -23.73 0.79 -20.51
N VAL A 6 -23.78 0.44 -19.21
CA VAL A 6 -24.58 1.16 -18.21
C VAL A 6 -23.67 1.99 -17.27
N PRO A 7 -23.79 3.34 -17.26
CA PRO A 7 -22.84 4.28 -16.63
C PRO A 7 -22.59 4.19 -15.10
N SER A 8 -23.11 3.18 -14.39
CA SER A 8 -22.96 3.05 -12.93
C SER A 8 -22.83 1.60 -12.43
N ARG A 9 -22.90 0.61 -13.32
CA ARG A 9 -22.90 -0.81 -12.92
C ARG A 9 -21.54 -1.27 -12.38
N LEU A 10 -20.48 -0.64 -12.86
CA LEU A 10 -19.09 -0.99 -12.53
C LEU A 10 -18.70 -0.71 -11.08
N THR A 11 -19.43 0.21 -10.44
CA THR A 11 -19.04 0.79 -9.16
C THR A 11 -19.86 0.23 -8.00
N GLN A 12 -21.03 -0.37 -8.31
CA GLN A 12 -21.95 -0.89 -7.30
C GLN A 12 -21.36 -2.13 -6.62
N LEU A 13 -21.05 -2.02 -5.33
CA LEU A 13 -20.89 -3.19 -4.49
C LEU A 13 -22.24 -3.89 -4.37
N PRO A 14 -22.28 -5.22 -4.55
CA PRO A 14 -23.47 -6.00 -4.24
C PRO A 14 -23.91 -5.76 -2.79
N VAL A 15 -25.20 -5.50 -2.62
CA VAL A 15 -25.82 -5.33 -1.29
C VAL A 15 -25.88 -6.68 -0.57
N ILE A 16 -26.11 -7.76 -1.33
CA ILE A 16 -26.09 -9.14 -0.87
C ILE A 16 -24.64 -9.55 -0.62
N ASN A 17 -24.32 -10.01 0.59
CA ASN A 17 -22.95 -10.27 1.02
C ASN A 17 -22.30 -11.43 0.24
N GLU A 18 -23.07 -12.44 -0.13
CA GLU A 18 -22.64 -13.61 -0.90
C GLU A 18 -22.23 -13.25 -2.33
N GLU A 19 -22.78 -12.17 -2.88
CA GLU A 19 -22.47 -11.67 -4.21
C GLU A 19 -21.22 -10.76 -4.20
N ARG A 20 -20.78 -10.29 -3.02
CA ARG A 20 -19.60 -9.43 -2.93
C ARG A 20 -18.35 -10.20 -3.38
N PRO A 21 -17.41 -9.55 -4.08
CA PRO A 21 -16.21 -10.21 -4.57
C PRO A 21 -15.44 -10.96 -3.48
N ARG A 22 -15.07 -12.20 -3.79
CA ARG A 22 -14.23 -13.09 -3.00
C ARG A 22 -13.36 -13.89 -3.95
N PHE A 23 -12.09 -14.05 -3.58
CA PHE A 23 -11.23 -15.08 -4.16
C PHE A 23 -11.65 -16.47 -3.70
N SER A 24 -11.66 -17.40 -4.65
CA SER A 24 -11.78 -18.83 -4.46
C SER A 24 -10.56 -19.42 -3.73
N VAL A 25 -10.64 -20.69 -3.32
CA VAL A 25 -9.53 -21.39 -2.68
C VAL A 25 -8.30 -21.46 -3.60
N ILE A 26 -8.50 -21.68 -4.90
CA ILE A 26 -7.41 -21.75 -5.89
C ILE A 26 -6.73 -20.38 -6.03
N GLU A 27 -7.51 -19.31 -6.15
CA GLU A 27 -6.96 -17.95 -6.25
C GLU A 27 -6.21 -17.53 -4.99
N LEU A 28 -6.67 -17.94 -3.80
CA LEU A 28 -5.94 -17.73 -2.55
C LEU A 28 -4.62 -18.52 -2.52
N GLN A 29 -4.61 -19.77 -2.99
CA GLN A 29 -3.39 -20.57 -3.10
C GLN A 29 -2.38 -19.93 -4.07
N ASP A 30 -2.84 -19.46 -5.22
CA ASP A 30 -2.02 -18.73 -6.19
C ASP A 30 -1.45 -17.45 -5.57
N TYR A 31 -2.24 -16.72 -4.78
CA TYR A 31 -1.78 -15.56 -4.03
C TYR A 31 -0.72 -15.91 -2.97
N PHE A 32 -0.90 -17.00 -2.21
CA PHE A 32 0.08 -17.43 -1.23
C PHE A 32 1.43 -17.81 -1.87
N GLN A 33 1.38 -18.46 -3.03
CA GLN A 33 2.58 -18.71 -3.84
C GLN A 33 3.20 -17.40 -4.33
N ARG A 34 2.39 -16.45 -4.81
CA ARG A 34 2.84 -15.13 -5.27
C ARG A 34 3.62 -14.37 -4.22
N ILE A 35 3.23 -14.45 -2.94
CA ILE A 35 3.92 -13.76 -1.85
C ILE A 35 5.00 -14.62 -1.17
N ASN A 36 5.26 -15.82 -1.67
CA ASN A 36 6.18 -16.78 -1.07
C ASN A 36 5.85 -17.06 0.42
N LEU A 37 4.57 -17.26 0.74
CA LEU A 37 4.11 -17.50 2.11
C LEU A 37 4.64 -18.86 2.63
N PRO A 38 5.44 -18.91 3.72
CA PRO A 38 5.99 -20.17 4.21
C PRO A 38 4.95 -21.15 4.74
N GLN A 39 5.28 -22.45 4.69
CA GLN A 39 4.40 -23.55 5.11
C GLN A 39 3.81 -23.36 6.51
N ARG A 40 4.61 -22.91 7.48
CA ARG A 40 4.13 -22.66 8.86
C ARG A 40 2.92 -21.72 8.97
N TYR A 41 2.73 -20.83 7.99
CA TYR A 41 1.55 -19.94 7.94
C TYR A 41 0.43 -20.53 7.07
N LEU A 42 0.76 -21.45 6.15
CA LEU A 42 -0.23 -22.27 5.43
C LEU A 42 -0.86 -23.33 6.35
N ASP A 43 -0.21 -23.65 7.47
CA ASP A 43 -0.75 -24.50 8.53
C ASP A 43 -1.61 -23.71 9.55
N SER A 44 -1.87 -22.42 9.29
CA SER A 44 -2.67 -21.56 10.19
C SER A 44 -4.08 -22.12 10.37
N PRO A 45 -4.59 -22.21 11.63
CA PRO A 45 -5.97 -22.63 11.90
C PRO A 45 -7.02 -21.77 11.18
N VAL A 46 -6.70 -20.52 10.84
CA VAL A 46 -7.60 -19.62 10.09
C VAL A 46 -7.97 -20.18 8.72
N LEU A 47 -7.10 -20.98 8.10
CA LEU A 47 -7.36 -21.56 6.78
C LEU A 47 -8.31 -22.76 6.84
N SER A 48 -8.34 -23.48 7.97
CA SER A 48 -9.31 -24.55 8.22
C SER A 48 -10.62 -24.06 8.83
N ASP A 49 -10.56 -23.00 9.65
CA ASP A 49 -11.70 -22.39 10.32
C ASP A 49 -11.61 -20.86 10.23
N LYS A 50 -12.39 -20.31 9.29
CA LYS A 50 -12.43 -18.87 9.01
C LYS A 50 -12.93 -18.04 10.20
N THR A 51 -13.65 -18.63 11.16
CA THR A 51 -14.14 -17.89 12.32
C THR A 51 -12.98 -17.42 13.22
N LEU A 52 -11.84 -18.13 13.17
CA LEU A 52 -10.63 -17.78 13.91
C LEU A 52 -9.96 -16.51 13.37
N ALA A 53 -10.32 -16.06 12.16
CA ALA A 53 -9.79 -14.82 11.57
C ALA A 53 -10.12 -13.58 12.42
N ALA A 54 -11.22 -13.58 13.18
CA ALA A 54 -11.62 -12.46 14.02
C ALA A 54 -10.93 -12.44 15.41
N THR A 55 -10.02 -13.39 15.69
CA THR A 55 -9.37 -13.50 17.01
C THR A 55 -7.98 -12.89 17.01
N LYS A 56 -7.56 -12.28 18.12
CA LYS A 56 -6.16 -11.85 18.30
C LYS A 56 -5.20 -13.03 18.41
N GLN A 57 -5.69 -14.20 18.88
CA GLN A 57 -4.87 -15.39 19.06
C GLN A 57 -4.40 -15.99 17.72
N HIS A 58 -5.27 -16.05 16.71
CA HIS A 58 -4.97 -16.71 15.44
C HIS A 58 -4.96 -15.74 14.25
N GLY A 59 -5.97 -14.87 14.16
CA GLY A 59 -6.13 -13.93 13.06
C GLY A 59 -5.02 -12.87 13.00
N LEU A 60 -4.69 -12.24 14.14
CA LEU A 60 -3.70 -11.16 14.16
C LEU A 60 -2.28 -11.62 13.76
N PRO A 61 -1.72 -12.74 14.26
CA PRO A 61 -0.45 -13.27 13.78
C PRO A 61 -0.47 -13.61 12.29
N PHE A 62 -1.58 -14.15 11.79
CA PHE A 62 -1.71 -14.49 10.38
C PHE A 62 -1.78 -13.23 9.50
N LEU A 63 -2.53 -12.20 9.90
CA LEU A 63 -2.54 -10.89 9.23
C LEU A 63 -1.14 -10.26 9.22
N LYS A 64 -0.41 -10.32 10.34
CA LYS A 64 0.99 -9.82 10.42
C LYS A 64 1.87 -10.52 9.40
N ALA A 65 1.76 -11.84 9.26
CA ALA A 65 2.48 -12.60 8.25
C ALA A 65 2.07 -12.18 6.82
N LEU A 66 0.77 -12.10 6.53
CA LEU A 66 0.28 -11.70 5.22
C LEU A 66 0.80 -10.31 4.81
N ILE A 67 0.75 -9.31 5.70
CA ILE A 67 1.30 -7.96 5.46
C ILE A 67 2.80 -8.03 5.14
N ARG A 68 3.56 -8.78 5.96
CA ARG A 68 5.00 -8.93 5.83
C ARG A 68 5.39 -9.53 4.48
N TYR A 69 4.82 -10.68 4.13
CA TYR A 69 5.14 -11.37 2.88
C TYR A 69 4.59 -10.63 1.66
N HIS A 70 3.43 -9.99 1.76
CA HIS A 70 2.90 -9.16 0.68
C HIS A 70 3.85 -8.01 0.36
N THR A 71 4.16 -7.16 1.34
CA THR A 71 4.97 -5.94 1.11
C THR A 71 6.42 -6.24 0.67
N CYS A 72 6.95 -7.44 0.96
CA CYS A 72 8.25 -7.87 0.47
C CYS A 72 8.25 -8.40 -0.97
N ASN A 73 7.12 -8.94 -1.44
CA ASN A 73 7.06 -9.64 -2.73
C ASN A 73 6.17 -8.95 -3.76
N VAL A 74 5.15 -8.20 -3.35
CA VAL A 74 4.26 -7.39 -4.21
C VAL A 74 4.70 -5.93 -4.08
N PRO A 75 5.35 -5.37 -5.11
CA PRO A 75 5.85 -4.00 -5.02
C PRO A 75 4.71 -2.97 -4.97
N PHE A 76 4.93 -1.89 -4.25
CA PHE A 76 4.23 -0.64 -4.51
C PHE A 76 4.81 -0.02 -5.79
N GLU A 77 4.02 0.18 -6.84
CA GLU A 77 4.50 0.67 -8.14
C GLU A 77 3.41 1.41 -8.91
N ASN A 78 3.82 2.25 -9.86
CA ASN A 78 2.91 3.01 -10.73
C ASN A 78 3.19 2.82 -12.22
N LEU A 79 3.82 1.70 -12.59
CA LEU A 79 4.26 1.40 -13.95
C LEU A 79 3.10 1.26 -14.92
N GLU A 80 1.89 0.96 -14.46
CA GLU A 80 0.69 1.00 -15.32
C GLU A 80 0.50 2.36 -16.00
N LEU A 81 0.80 3.46 -15.31
CA LEU A 81 0.63 4.81 -15.87
C LEU A 81 1.69 5.14 -16.93
N HIS A 82 2.81 4.42 -16.91
CA HIS A 82 4.00 4.76 -17.67
C HIS A 82 4.27 3.78 -18.80
N TYR A 83 4.22 2.47 -18.55
CA TYR A 83 4.58 1.44 -19.52
C TYR A 83 3.38 0.80 -20.22
N SER A 84 2.17 0.88 -19.65
CA SER A 84 0.97 0.32 -20.30
C SER A 84 0.61 1.12 -21.54
N ALA A 85 0.27 0.45 -22.64
CA ALA A 85 -0.21 1.12 -23.85
C ALA A 85 -1.50 1.90 -23.60
N HIS A 86 -2.35 1.41 -22.69
CA HIS A 86 -3.65 2.01 -22.38
C HIS A 86 -3.60 3.02 -21.23
N LYS A 87 -2.58 2.96 -20.36
CA LYS A 87 -2.39 3.84 -19.20
C LYS A 87 -3.61 3.93 -18.27
N THR A 88 -4.41 2.86 -18.22
CA THR A 88 -5.65 2.80 -17.44
C THR A 88 -5.43 1.97 -16.19
N VAL A 89 -5.69 2.56 -15.02
CA VAL A 89 -5.64 1.83 -13.75
C VAL A 89 -7.03 1.33 -13.40
N THR A 90 -7.16 0.02 -13.29
CA THR A 90 -8.39 -0.68 -12.89
C THR A 90 -8.35 -1.04 -11.40
N LEU A 91 -9.51 -0.95 -10.74
CA LEU A 91 -9.74 -1.46 -9.39
C LEU A 91 -10.67 -2.68 -9.38
N LYS A 92 -11.03 -3.21 -10.55
CA LYS A 92 -11.87 -4.41 -10.67
C LYS A 92 -11.09 -5.61 -10.13
N ILE A 93 -11.72 -6.37 -9.22
CA ILE A 93 -11.08 -7.50 -8.53
C ILE A 93 -10.47 -8.55 -9.48
N PRO A 94 -11.16 -8.99 -10.56
CA PRO A 94 -10.57 -9.97 -11.49
C PRO A 94 -9.30 -9.44 -12.17
N ASP A 95 -9.28 -8.16 -12.54
CA ASP A 95 -8.12 -7.54 -13.19
C ASP A 95 -6.95 -7.41 -12.20
N LEU A 96 -7.23 -6.99 -10.95
CA LEU A 96 -6.23 -6.91 -9.90
C LEU A 96 -5.61 -8.28 -9.60
N TYR A 97 -6.41 -9.36 -9.64
CA TYR A 97 -5.90 -10.72 -9.50
C TYR A 97 -4.95 -11.10 -10.64
N VAL A 98 -5.36 -10.88 -11.88
CA VAL A 98 -4.49 -11.15 -13.04
C VAL A 98 -3.19 -10.34 -12.93
N LYS A 99 -3.29 -9.05 -12.61
CA LYS A 99 -2.14 -8.15 -12.48
C LYS A 99 -1.19 -8.59 -11.35
N ILE A 100 -1.68 -8.64 -10.12
CA ILE A 100 -0.84 -8.86 -8.94
C ILE A 100 -0.34 -10.31 -8.90
N VAL A 101 -1.21 -11.29 -9.15
CA VAL A 101 -0.89 -12.71 -8.98
C VAL A 101 -0.29 -13.31 -10.24
N LYS A 102 -0.99 -13.22 -11.38
CA LYS A 102 -0.58 -13.93 -12.61
C LYS A 102 0.56 -13.23 -13.34
N GLN A 103 0.53 -11.91 -13.44
CA GLN A 103 1.56 -11.11 -14.09
C GLN A 103 2.69 -10.70 -13.13
N ARG A 104 2.58 -11.07 -11.85
CA ARG A 104 3.53 -10.72 -10.77
C ARG A 104 3.77 -9.22 -10.60
N ARG A 105 2.83 -8.38 -11.04
CA ARG A 105 2.93 -6.92 -10.90
C ARG A 105 2.59 -6.47 -9.48
N GLY A 106 2.77 -5.17 -9.26
CA GLY A 106 2.38 -4.50 -8.04
C GLY A 106 1.18 -3.58 -8.29
N GLY A 107 1.10 -2.51 -7.50
CA GLY A 107 0.16 -1.42 -7.74
C GLY A 107 0.38 -0.25 -6.79
N ARG A 108 -0.46 0.78 -6.88
CA ARG A 108 -0.48 1.88 -5.90
C ARG A 108 -1.35 1.51 -4.69
N CYS A 109 -1.64 2.49 -3.82
CA CYS A 109 -2.38 2.28 -2.58
C CYS A 109 -3.76 1.64 -2.80
N MET A 110 -4.54 2.16 -3.76
CA MET A 110 -5.89 1.67 -4.04
C MET A 110 -5.88 0.27 -4.65
N GLU A 111 -4.96 -0.04 -5.55
CA GLU A 111 -4.84 -1.38 -6.15
C GLU A 111 -4.44 -2.42 -5.08
N ASN A 112 -3.39 -2.13 -4.30
CA ASN A 112 -2.91 -3.04 -3.26
C ASN A 112 -3.94 -3.24 -2.14
N ASN A 113 -4.46 -2.16 -1.55
CA ASN A 113 -5.37 -2.28 -0.42
C ASN A 113 -6.76 -2.81 -0.84
N THR A 114 -7.22 -2.59 -2.07
CA THR A 114 -8.44 -3.23 -2.61
C THR A 114 -8.25 -4.74 -2.79
N PHE A 115 -7.14 -5.14 -3.42
CA PHE A 115 -6.80 -6.54 -3.60
C PHE A 115 -6.66 -7.24 -2.23
N PHE A 116 -5.90 -6.64 -1.33
CA PHE A 116 -5.63 -7.21 0.00
C PHE A 116 -6.88 -7.28 0.87
N ALA A 117 -7.75 -6.27 0.85
CA ALA A 117 -9.04 -6.35 1.52
C ALA A 117 -9.88 -7.52 1.01
N THR A 118 -9.84 -7.79 -0.30
CA THR A 118 -10.56 -8.93 -0.89
C THR A 118 -9.96 -10.27 -0.44
N VAL A 119 -8.62 -10.38 -0.40
CA VAL A 119 -7.93 -11.55 0.19
C VAL A 119 -8.38 -11.77 1.64
N LEU A 120 -8.32 -10.73 2.47
CA LEU A 120 -8.68 -10.82 3.88
C LEU A 120 -10.15 -11.23 4.07
N ARG A 121 -11.08 -10.63 3.32
CA ARG A 121 -12.50 -11.00 3.39
C ARG A 121 -12.74 -12.43 2.92
N SER A 122 -12.00 -12.92 1.92
CA SER A 122 -12.03 -14.34 1.50
C SER A 122 -11.56 -15.31 2.58
N LEU A 123 -10.68 -14.85 3.47
CA LEU A 123 -10.15 -15.60 4.60
C LEU A 123 -11.02 -15.50 5.87
N GLY A 124 -12.12 -14.75 5.82
CA GLY A 124 -13.05 -14.60 6.95
C GLY A 124 -12.78 -13.40 7.85
N PHE A 125 -11.79 -12.56 7.54
CA PHE A 125 -11.57 -11.33 8.29
C PHE A 125 -12.71 -10.33 8.03
N GLU A 126 -13.14 -9.64 9.07
CA GLU A 126 -13.99 -8.46 8.96
C GLU A 126 -13.13 -7.26 8.57
N VAL A 127 -13.39 -6.67 7.41
CA VAL A 127 -12.57 -5.59 6.84
C VAL A 127 -13.43 -4.42 6.41
N ARG A 128 -13.06 -3.23 6.89
CA ARG A 128 -13.59 -1.93 6.46
C ARG A 128 -12.53 -1.20 5.63
N ASN A 129 -12.90 -0.69 4.47
CA ASN A 129 -11.98 0.13 3.67
C ASN A 129 -12.16 1.61 4.06
N CYS A 130 -11.06 2.37 4.23
CA CYS A 130 -11.11 3.77 4.62
C CYS A 130 -10.26 4.66 3.72
N GLY A 131 -10.71 5.91 3.56
CA GLY A 131 -9.96 6.96 2.89
C GLY A 131 -8.98 7.67 3.83
N GLY A 132 -7.82 8.04 3.27
CA GLY A 132 -6.77 8.81 3.92
C GLY A 132 -6.28 9.97 3.07
N ARG A 133 -5.63 10.93 3.73
CA ARG A 133 -4.94 12.07 3.12
C ARG A 133 -3.46 11.92 3.41
N VAL A 134 -2.64 11.85 2.36
CA VAL A 134 -1.19 11.87 2.51
C VAL A 134 -0.75 13.25 2.99
N SER A 135 0.17 13.29 3.96
CA SER A 135 0.78 14.54 4.43
C SER A 135 1.72 15.09 3.37
N ARG A 136 1.74 16.41 3.21
CA ARG A 136 2.72 17.09 2.35
C ARG A 136 4.16 16.99 2.85
N ALA A 137 4.38 16.51 4.07
CA ALA A 137 5.71 16.07 4.53
C ALA A 137 6.27 14.91 3.69
N MET A 138 5.42 14.11 3.03
CA MET A 138 5.81 13.02 2.12
C MET A 138 6.06 13.49 0.68
N SER A 139 5.89 14.78 0.39
CA SER A 139 6.12 15.33 -0.95
C SER A 139 7.57 15.08 -1.41
N PRO A 140 7.82 14.70 -2.68
CA PRO A 140 9.18 14.59 -3.19
C PRO A 140 9.87 15.96 -3.32
N TYR A 141 9.09 17.05 -3.37
CA TYR A 141 9.61 18.41 -3.54
C TYR A 141 10.07 19.01 -2.20
N PRO A 142 11.37 19.34 -2.04
CA PRO A 142 11.89 19.88 -0.78
C PRO A 142 11.21 21.16 -0.32
N GLU A 143 10.81 22.02 -1.26
CA GLU A 143 10.13 23.28 -0.94
C GLU A 143 8.74 23.05 -0.33
N VAL A 144 7.97 22.11 -0.88
CA VAL A 144 6.67 21.72 -0.31
C VAL A 144 6.86 21.18 1.10
N ARG A 145 7.88 20.33 1.34
CA ARG A 145 8.18 19.85 2.69
C ARG A 145 8.54 20.98 3.65
N ARG A 146 9.37 21.94 3.22
CA ARG A 146 9.75 23.08 4.08
C ARG A 146 8.58 23.98 4.44
N ASN A 147 7.69 24.24 3.49
CA ASN A 147 6.66 25.27 3.64
C ASN A 147 5.29 24.71 4.05
N GLN A 148 5.05 23.41 3.83
CA GLN A 148 3.72 22.80 3.94
C GLN A 148 3.73 21.44 4.63
N ALA A 149 4.80 21.01 5.32
CA ALA A 149 4.83 19.70 5.99
C ALA A 149 3.73 19.50 7.07
N SER A 150 3.17 20.59 7.60
CA SER A 150 2.06 20.55 8.57
C SER A 150 0.68 20.38 7.93
N THR A 151 0.60 20.32 6.60
CA THR A 151 -0.66 20.21 5.85
C THR A 151 -0.78 18.84 5.16
N TYR A 152 -1.97 18.56 4.64
CA TYR A 152 -2.35 17.31 4.01
C TYR A 152 -2.93 17.56 2.60
N ASP A 153 -2.95 16.53 1.77
CA ASP A 153 -3.61 16.58 0.48
C ASP A 153 -5.12 16.28 0.60
N GLY A 154 -5.79 16.20 -0.56
CA GLY A 154 -7.13 15.61 -0.67
C GLY A 154 -7.15 14.14 -0.28
N TRP A 155 -8.33 13.52 -0.30
CA TRP A 155 -8.45 12.06 -0.18
C TRP A 155 -7.70 11.40 -1.36
N ASN A 156 -6.57 10.77 -1.07
CA ASN A 156 -5.68 10.19 -2.08
C ASN A 156 -4.98 8.91 -1.62
N HIS A 157 -5.28 8.44 -0.40
CA HIS A 157 -4.79 7.19 0.14
C HIS A 157 -5.94 6.26 0.52
N MET A 158 -5.75 4.96 0.33
CA MET A 158 -6.67 3.92 0.78
C MET A 158 -5.94 3.09 1.83
N LEU A 159 -6.62 2.72 2.90
CA LEU A 159 -6.16 1.74 3.89
C LEU A 159 -7.32 0.84 4.33
N ASN A 160 -6.99 -0.22 5.07
CA ASN A 160 -7.97 -1.15 5.61
C ASN A 160 -7.98 -1.11 7.14
N LEU A 161 -9.16 -1.25 7.73
CA LEU A 161 -9.33 -1.59 9.14
C LEU A 161 -9.80 -3.03 9.25
N VAL A 162 -9.23 -3.80 10.17
CA VAL A 162 -9.55 -5.20 10.43
C VAL A 162 -9.95 -5.37 11.87
N GLN A 163 -11.06 -6.07 12.13
CA GLN A 163 -11.55 -6.27 13.50
C GLN A 163 -10.98 -7.54 14.14
N PHE A 164 -10.49 -7.42 15.37
CA PHE A 164 -10.07 -8.54 16.21
C PHE A 164 -10.59 -8.40 17.64
N ASP A 165 -11.32 -9.40 18.15
CA ASP A 165 -11.89 -9.41 19.50
C ASP A 165 -12.57 -8.07 19.86
N GLY A 166 -13.37 -7.53 18.94
CA GLY A 166 -14.10 -6.26 19.08
C GLY A 166 -13.28 -4.97 18.92
N ALA A 167 -11.97 -5.06 18.63
CA ALA A 167 -11.09 -3.91 18.44
C ALA A 167 -10.65 -3.77 16.97
N TRP A 168 -10.59 -2.52 16.47
CA TRP A 168 -10.10 -2.24 15.12
C TRP A 168 -8.58 -2.11 15.08
N TYR A 169 -7.99 -2.67 14.03
CA TYR A 169 -6.56 -2.57 13.72
C TYR A 169 -6.41 -2.02 12.31
N VAL A 170 -5.43 -1.15 12.10
CA VAL A 170 -5.05 -0.71 10.75
C VAL A 170 -4.22 -1.79 10.08
N ALA A 171 -4.58 -2.12 8.84
CA ALA A 171 -3.82 -2.96 7.92
C ALA A 171 -3.59 -2.19 6.63
N ASP A 172 -2.41 -1.60 6.48
CA ASP A 172 -2.04 -0.82 5.31
C ASP A 172 -0.77 -1.36 4.66
N ILE A 173 -0.91 -1.84 3.43
CA ILE A 173 0.18 -2.34 2.59
C ILE A 173 0.46 -1.42 1.39
N GLY A 174 -0.19 -0.26 1.34
CA GLY A 174 -0.28 0.60 0.16
C GLY A 174 0.53 1.90 0.21
N MET A 175 1.34 2.13 1.26
CA MET A 175 2.11 3.38 1.44
C MET A 175 3.61 3.23 1.09
N GLY A 176 3.98 2.17 0.37
CA GLY A 176 5.36 1.89 -0.03
C GLY A 176 6.33 1.87 1.15
N ALA A 177 7.50 2.51 1.02
CA ALA A 177 8.54 2.49 2.06
C ALA A 177 8.08 3.12 3.39
N MET A 178 7.06 3.98 3.36
CA MET A 178 6.57 4.71 4.53
C MET A 178 5.41 4.01 5.24
N GLY A 179 4.95 2.87 4.71
CA GLY A 179 3.89 2.08 5.32
C GLY A 179 4.26 1.50 6.69
N PRO A 180 3.25 1.09 7.48
CA PRO A 180 3.45 0.56 8.82
C PRO A 180 4.12 -0.81 8.82
N ASN A 181 3.97 -1.61 7.76
CA ASN A 181 4.55 -2.96 7.60
C ASN A 181 4.14 -3.98 8.67
N LEU A 182 3.13 -3.64 9.48
CA LEU A 182 2.54 -4.46 10.52
C LEU A 182 1.13 -3.95 10.83
N PRO A 183 0.22 -4.81 11.34
CA PRO A 183 -1.05 -4.35 11.84
C PRO A 183 -0.89 -3.67 13.21
N TYR A 184 -1.52 -2.52 13.41
CA TYR A 184 -1.48 -1.80 14.69
C TYR A 184 -2.88 -1.44 15.18
N PRO A 185 -3.15 -1.46 16.50
CA PRO A 185 -4.46 -1.14 17.03
C PRO A 185 -4.82 0.32 16.78
N LEU A 186 -6.10 0.57 16.53
CA LEU A 186 -6.66 1.91 16.44
C LEU A 186 -6.88 2.46 17.85
N GLN A 187 -5.78 2.86 18.49
CA GLN A 187 -5.72 3.34 19.86
C GLN A 187 -4.96 4.66 19.91
N ASP A 188 -5.57 5.68 20.53
CA ASP A 188 -4.96 7.01 20.63
C ASP A 188 -3.63 6.97 21.41
N GLY A 189 -2.61 7.63 20.85
CA GLY A 189 -1.25 7.63 21.38
C GLY A 189 -0.49 6.30 21.25
N PHE A 190 -1.00 5.30 20.51
CA PHE A 190 -0.29 4.03 20.34
C PHE A 190 1.02 4.23 19.59
N GLU A 191 2.11 3.70 20.14
CA GLU A 191 3.45 3.73 19.55
C GLU A 191 4.07 2.34 19.49
N THR A 192 4.78 2.03 18.41
CA THR A 192 5.57 0.79 18.32
C THR A 192 6.74 0.95 17.36
N VAL A 193 7.69 0.02 17.39
CA VAL A 193 8.74 -0.11 16.36
C VAL A 193 8.11 -0.79 15.16
N SER A 194 8.25 -0.19 13.97
CA SER A 194 7.78 -0.81 12.72
C SER A 194 8.89 -1.50 11.93
N VAL A 195 9.98 -0.78 11.69
CA VAL A 195 11.17 -1.29 10.99
C VAL A 195 12.35 -0.69 11.74
N SER A 196 13.06 -1.49 12.53
CA SER A 196 14.08 -0.95 13.46
C SER A 196 15.11 -0.06 12.73
N PRO A 197 15.43 1.15 13.25
CA PRO A 197 14.97 1.74 14.52
C PRO A 197 13.70 2.60 14.38
N ARG A 198 13.08 2.67 13.20
CA ARG A 198 11.90 3.51 12.93
C ARG A 198 10.72 3.12 13.81
N ARG A 199 10.19 4.11 14.54
CA ARG A 199 8.95 4.00 15.31
C ARG A 199 7.78 4.61 14.54
N ILE A 200 6.58 4.15 14.86
CA ILE A 200 5.31 4.69 14.39
C ILE A 200 4.48 5.16 15.58
N ARG A 201 3.63 6.15 15.34
CA ARG A 201 2.60 6.60 16.28
C ARG A 201 1.29 6.76 15.53
N VAL A 202 0.19 6.35 16.15
CA VAL A 202 -1.15 6.74 15.73
C VAL A 202 -1.81 7.53 16.86
N GLN A 203 -2.44 8.66 16.52
CA GLN A 203 -3.12 9.52 17.49
C GLN A 203 -4.27 10.28 16.85
N GLN A 204 -5.28 10.64 17.63
CA GLN A 204 -6.37 11.50 17.20
C GLN A 204 -5.96 12.97 17.35
N ARG A 205 -6.03 13.73 16.26
CA ARG A 205 -5.86 15.19 16.29
C ARG A 205 -6.59 15.86 15.14
N ALA A 206 -6.99 17.11 15.34
CA ALA A 206 -7.39 17.99 14.25
C ALA A 206 -6.18 18.26 13.34
N ILE A 207 -6.43 18.45 12.05
CA ILE A 207 -5.39 18.88 11.10
C ILE A 207 -5.36 20.41 11.03
N ALA A 208 -4.17 20.99 10.83
CA ALA A 208 -3.95 22.44 10.92
C ALA A 208 -4.77 23.26 9.89
N GLU A 209 -5.21 22.64 8.80
CA GLU A 209 -6.00 23.28 7.74
C GLU A 209 -7.50 23.38 8.08
N SER A 210 -7.94 22.73 9.17
CA SER A 210 -9.33 22.76 9.56
C SER A 210 -9.72 24.14 10.12
N TYR A 211 -10.73 24.78 9.50
CA TYR A 211 -11.15 26.14 9.85
C TYR A 211 -12.07 26.23 11.06
N GLY A 212 -12.83 25.17 11.36
CA GLY A 212 -13.82 25.16 12.45
C GLY A 212 -13.15 25.08 13.83
N THR A 213 -13.72 25.78 14.82
CA THR A 213 -13.22 25.84 16.20
C THR A 213 -13.24 24.48 16.93
N ASP A 214 -14.07 23.54 16.46
CA ASP A 214 -14.20 22.16 16.98
C ASP A 214 -14.14 21.16 15.82
N SER A 215 -13.15 21.32 14.95
CA SER A 215 -13.00 20.44 13.80
C SER A 215 -12.78 18.99 14.20
N ASN A 216 -13.37 18.07 13.45
CA ASN A 216 -13.27 16.63 13.73
C ASN A 216 -11.81 16.19 13.82
N ASN A 217 -11.48 15.46 14.87
CA ASN A 217 -10.21 14.76 14.97
C ASN A 217 -10.13 13.68 13.88
N LEU A 218 -8.96 13.55 13.28
CA LEU A 218 -8.61 12.45 12.39
C LEU A 218 -7.54 11.60 13.05
N TRP A 219 -7.52 10.32 12.70
CA TRP A 219 -6.41 9.44 13.06
C TRP A 219 -5.19 9.83 12.24
N CYS A 220 -4.12 10.26 12.89
CA CYS A 220 -2.87 10.68 12.27
C CYS A 220 -1.79 9.63 12.51
N TYR A 221 -1.27 9.07 11.43
CA TYR A 221 -0.14 8.15 11.43
C TYR A 221 1.16 8.93 11.18
N ASP A 222 2.02 8.95 12.20
CA ASP A 222 3.32 9.62 12.20
C ASP A 222 4.45 8.58 12.27
N ILE A 223 5.61 8.91 11.70
CA ILE A 223 6.84 8.11 11.79
C ILE A 223 7.95 8.89 12.51
N CYS A 224 8.77 8.20 13.27
CA CYS A 224 10.03 8.71 13.80
C CYS A 224 11.17 7.82 13.29
N TYR A 225 12.03 8.36 12.41
CA TYR A 225 13.12 7.58 11.79
C TYR A 225 14.24 7.25 12.78
N SER A 226 14.65 8.24 13.58
CA SER A 226 15.78 8.15 14.50
C SER A 226 15.30 8.52 15.91
N PRO A 227 14.68 7.57 16.64
CA PRO A 227 14.26 7.83 18.00
C PRO A 227 15.46 8.13 18.91
N VAL A 228 15.31 9.09 19.81
CA VAL A 228 16.33 9.52 20.76
C VAL A 228 16.04 8.92 22.13
N HIS A 229 17.04 8.29 22.76
CA HIS A 229 16.89 7.77 24.12
C HIS A 229 16.98 8.92 25.13
N GLY A 230 15.97 9.08 25.98
CA GLY A 230 15.94 10.12 27.02
C GLY A 230 15.73 11.55 26.50
N GLY A 231 15.27 11.73 25.26
CA GLY A 231 14.96 13.02 24.66
C GLY A 231 13.67 13.02 23.84
N GLU A 232 13.34 14.16 23.23
CA GLU A 232 12.14 14.30 22.39
C GLU A 232 12.34 13.71 20.99
N ASN A 233 11.40 12.86 20.58
CA ASN A 233 11.41 12.25 19.26
C ASN A 233 10.85 13.21 18.21
N GLN A 234 11.55 13.34 17.08
CA GLN A 234 11.03 14.06 15.91
C GLN A 234 10.06 13.16 15.13
N TRP A 235 8.79 13.54 15.16
CA TRP A 235 7.71 12.86 14.45
C TRP A 235 7.42 13.56 13.13
N THR A 236 7.36 12.79 12.05
CA THR A 236 6.98 13.25 10.72
C THR A 236 5.61 12.68 10.37
N PRO A 237 4.60 13.51 10.04
CA PRO A 237 3.30 13.00 9.60
C PRO A 237 3.42 12.29 8.26
N VAL A 238 2.73 11.16 8.09
CA VAL A 238 2.70 10.41 6.83
C VAL A 238 1.32 10.50 6.19
N TYR A 239 0.26 10.18 6.93
CA TYR A 239 -1.11 10.38 6.50
C TYR A 239 -2.07 10.55 7.67
N CYS A 240 -3.26 11.08 7.40
CA CYS A 240 -4.39 11.04 8.33
C CYS A 240 -5.60 10.37 7.69
N PHE A 241 -6.49 9.79 8.49
CA PHE A 241 -7.65 9.05 7.99
C PHE A 241 -8.85 9.12 8.94
N THR A 242 -10.01 8.71 8.43
CA THR A 242 -11.26 8.55 9.19
C THR A 242 -11.61 7.07 9.31
N GLU A 243 -12.46 6.73 10.28
CA GLU A 243 -13.08 5.39 10.41
C GLU A 243 -14.27 5.19 9.46
N THR A 244 -14.69 6.24 8.75
CA THR A 244 -15.76 6.18 7.76
C THR A 244 -15.41 5.17 6.68
N GLU A 245 -16.33 4.24 6.41
CA GLU A 245 -16.19 3.31 5.31
C GLU A 245 -16.30 4.05 3.98
N PHE A 246 -15.33 3.83 3.10
CA PHE A 246 -15.32 4.31 1.73
C PHE A 246 -15.68 3.13 0.82
N LEU A 247 -16.51 3.41 -0.18
CA LEU A 247 -17.00 2.45 -1.16
C LEU A 247 -16.13 2.49 -2.45
N PRO A 248 -16.21 1.50 -3.34
CA PRO A 248 -15.47 1.50 -4.60
C PRO A 248 -15.65 2.76 -5.44
N GLN A 249 -16.83 3.38 -5.42
CA GLN A 249 -17.13 4.67 -6.05
C GLN A 249 -16.17 5.78 -5.59
N ASP A 250 -15.88 5.84 -4.30
CA ASP A 250 -14.99 6.84 -3.73
C ASP A 250 -13.56 6.63 -4.26
N TYR A 251 -13.13 5.37 -4.31
CA TYR A 251 -11.81 5.00 -4.83
C TYR A 251 -11.67 5.20 -6.34
N GLU A 252 -12.74 5.11 -7.12
CA GLU A 252 -12.69 5.46 -8.55
C GLU A 252 -12.39 6.95 -8.75
N ILE A 253 -13.03 7.84 -7.98
CA ILE A 253 -12.77 9.28 -8.02
C ILE A 253 -11.32 9.57 -7.59
N MET A 254 -10.88 8.97 -6.49
CA MET A 254 -9.51 9.12 -5.97
C MET A 254 -8.47 8.56 -6.96
N SER A 255 -8.75 7.40 -7.56
CA SER A 255 -7.88 6.77 -8.57
C SER A 255 -7.80 7.62 -9.82
N TRP A 256 -8.93 8.16 -10.30
CA TRP A 256 -8.94 9.06 -11.46
C TRP A 256 -8.00 10.25 -11.27
N TYR A 257 -8.12 10.96 -10.14
CA TYR A 257 -7.23 12.09 -9.82
C TYR A 257 -5.76 11.65 -9.79
N THR A 258 -5.44 10.61 -9.03
CA THR A 258 -4.06 10.17 -8.87
C THR A 258 -3.45 9.58 -10.15
N SER A 259 -4.27 9.13 -11.10
CA SER A 259 -3.84 8.51 -12.37
C SER A 259 -3.77 9.47 -13.54
N THR A 260 -4.52 10.57 -13.52
CA THR A 260 -4.67 11.44 -14.70
C THR A 260 -4.31 12.90 -14.44
N HIS A 261 -4.44 13.38 -13.20
CA HIS A 261 -4.27 14.80 -12.93
C HIS A 261 -2.77 15.19 -13.06
N PRO A 262 -2.43 16.29 -13.77
CA PRO A 262 -1.05 16.70 -14.01
C PRO A 262 -0.32 17.18 -12.75
N SER A 263 -1.01 17.42 -11.64
CA SER A 263 -0.37 17.70 -10.35
C SER A 263 -0.09 16.44 -9.53
N SER A 264 -0.59 15.28 -9.93
CA SER A 264 -0.33 14.03 -9.23
C SER A 264 1.16 13.67 -9.32
N PHE A 265 1.73 13.21 -8.21
CA PHE A 265 3.06 12.64 -8.18
C PHE A 265 3.20 11.46 -9.16
N PHE A 266 2.18 10.61 -9.21
CA PHE A 266 2.24 9.34 -9.93
C PHE A 266 2.22 9.49 -11.44
N THR A 267 1.73 10.62 -11.97
CA THR A 267 1.72 10.91 -13.42
C THR A 267 3.04 11.46 -13.93
N LYS A 268 3.94 11.88 -13.03
CA LYS A 268 5.22 12.51 -13.38
C LYS A 268 6.43 11.61 -13.20
N TYR A 269 6.39 10.74 -12.21
CA TYR A 269 7.58 10.00 -11.79
C TYR A 269 7.35 8.50 -11.85
N VAL A 270 8.34 7.77 -12.36
CA VAL A 270 8.37 6.31 -12.30
C VAL A 270 8.88 5.89 -10.93
N THR A 271 8.11 5.10 -10.19
CA THR A 271 8.49 4.60 -8.87
C THR A 271 8.12 3.15 -8.67
N SER A 272 8.98 2.42 -7.96
CA SER A 272 8.67 1.09 -7.46
C SER A 272 9.33 0.90 -6.10
N THR A 273 8.66 0.24 -5.16
CA THR A 273 9.19 -0.04 -3.84
C THR A 273 8.78 -1.42 -3.38
N ARG A 274 9.72 -2.15 -2.80
CA ARG A 274 9.42 -3.34 -2.00
C ARG A 274 10.17 -3.31 -0.68
N MET A 275 9.63 -4.01 0.30
CA MET A 275 10.27 -4.17 1.59
C MET A 275 11.34 -5.25 1.56
N LEU A 276 12.37 -5.10 2.38
CA LEU A 276 13.47 -6.04 2.54
C LEU A 276 13.27 -6.80 3.84
N MET A 277 13.30 -8.13 3.73
CA MET A 277 13.28 -9.03 4.88
C MET A 277 14.71 -9.35 5.32
N ASP A 278 14.90 -9.66 6.59
CA ASP A 278 16.15 -10.23 7.08
C ASP A 278 16.41 -11.63 6.49
N LYS A 279 17.61 -12.16 6.71
CA LYS A 279 18.00 -13.48 6.18
C LYS A 279 17.18 -14.62 6.75
N ALA A 280 16.66 -14.48 7.97
CA ALA A 280 15.83 -15.49 8.63
C ALA A 280 14.40 -15.51 8.06
N GLY A 281 13.98 -14.46 7.35
CA GLY A 281 12.61 -14.35 6.86
C GLY A 281 11.63 -13.96 7.98
N GLU A 282 12.12 -13.36 9.06
CA GLU A 282 11.37 -13.10 10.27
C GLU A 282 11.00 -11.64 10.44
N GLU A 283 11.77 -10.68 9.94
CA GLU A 283 11.44 -9.27 10.14
C GLU A 283 11.76 -8.42 8.90
N ILE A 284 10.99 -7.35 8.71
CA ILE A 284 11.30 -6.34 7.71
C ILE A 284 12.38 -5.42 8.29
N VAL A 285 13.50 -5.29 7.57
CA VAL A 285 14.68 -4.53 8.00
C VAL A 285 14.89 -3.25 7.21
N GLY A 286 14.14 -3.06 6.13
CA GLY A 286 14.38 -1.96 5.22
C GLY A 286 13.53 -2.00 3.97
N SER A 287 13.88 -1.19 2.98
CA SER A 287 13.22 -1.15 1.68
C SER A 287 14.21 -0.98 0.54
N MET A 288 13.77 -1.38 -0.65
CA MET A 288 14.39 -1.02 -1.92
C MET A 288 13.41 -0.13 -2.68
N THR A 289 13.85 1.05 -3.12
CA THR A 289 13.02 2.01 -3.85
C THR A 289 13.72 2.46 -5.13
N LEU A 290 13.06 2.23 -6.26
CA LEU A 290 13.34 2.87 -7.53
C LEU A 290 12.60 4.21 -7.55
N PHE A 291 13.32 5.28 -7.84
CA PHE A 291 12.77 6.58 -8.15
C PHE A 291 13.45 7.10 -9.42
N GLU A 292 12.67 7.23 -10.49
CA GLU A 292 13.14 7.53 -11.85
C GLU A 292 14.17 6.51 -12.36
N GLY A 293 15.46 6.85 -12.33
CA GLY A 293 16.57 5.94 -12.65
C GLY A 293 17.40 5.49 -11.45
N GLY A 294 17.20 6.11 -10.28
CA GLY A 294 17.96 5.83 -9.07
C GLY A 294 17.33 4.73 -8.22
N ILE A 295 18.13 3.75 -7.79
CA ILE A 295 17.68 2.66 -6.91
C ILE A 295 18.41 2.78 -5.58
N LYS A 296 17.61 2.96 -4.53
CA LYS A 296 18.07 3.20 -3.18
C LYS A 296 17.67 2.06 -2.25
N GLN A 297 18.65 1.52 -1.54
CA GLN A 297 18.43 0.64 -0.40
C GLN A 297 18.44 1.47 0.88
N SER A 298 17.44 1.25 1.73
CA SER A 298 17.39 1.80 3.08
C SER A 298 17.29 0.65 4.08
N ILE A 299 18.23 0.52 5.02
CA ILE A 299 18.22 -0.48 6.11
C ILE A 299 18.53 0.26 7.40
N GLY A 300 17.61 0.23 8.37
CA GLY A 300 17.70 1.09 9.55
C GLY A 300 17.82 2.57 9.16
N LEU A 301 18.90 3.22 9.63
CA LEU A 301 19.21 4.61 9.26
C LEU A 301 20.08 4.72 8.00
N ASP A 302 20.68 3.61 7.55
CA ASP A 302 21.59 3.59 6.42
C ASP A 302 20.81 3.68 5.12
N ARG A 303 21.28 4.58 4.26
CA ARG A 303 20.65 4.90 2.98
C ARG A 303 21.72 4.94 1.90
N LYS A 304 21.69 3.99 0.97
CA LYS A 304 22.67 3.90 -0.12
C LYS A 304 22.01 3.77 -1.48
N ILE A 305 22.54 4.46 -2.47
CA ILE A 305 22.21 4.20 -3.87
C ILE A 305 22.96 2.93 -4.26
N VAL A 306 22.23 1.90 -4.68
CA VAL A 306 22.80 0.60 -5.06
C VAL A 306 22.93 0.44 -6.58
N LYS A 307 22.16 1.23 -7.34
CA LYS A 307 22.21 1.26 -8.80
C LYS A 307 21.66 2.59 -9.29
N GLU A 308 22.24 3.10 -10.37
CA GLU A 308 21.75 4.25 -11.11
C GLU A 308 21.65 3.80 -12.57
N CYS A 309 20.41 3.71 -13.08
CA CYS A 309 20.13 3.32 -14.45
C CYS A 309 20.30 4.54 -15.35
N LYS A 310 21.19 4.44 -16.33
CA LYS A 310 21.47 5.47 -17.33
C LYS A 310 20.61 5.30 -18.58
N THR A 311 20.20 4.07 -18.90
CA THR A 311 19.34 3.75 -20.04
C THR A 311 18.03 3.09 -19.63
N GLU A 312 17.06 3.10 -20.55
CA GLU A 312 15.77 2.45 -20.31
C GLU A 312 15.92 0.95 -20.13
N GLU A 313 16.80 0.31 -20.91
CA GLU A 313 17.10 -1.11 -20.81
C GLU A 313 17.68 -1.44 -19.42
N GLU A 314 18.53 -0.58 -18.86
CA GLU A 314 19.06 -0.77 -17.51
C GLU A 314 17.97 -0.67 -16.44
N ARG A 315 17.00 0.24 -16.61
CA ARG A 315 15.84 0.36 -15.71
C ARG A 315 14.91 -0.84 -15.83
N ILE A 316 14.55 -1.27 -17.03
CA ILE A 316 13.73 -2.47 -17.27
C ILE A 316 14.41 -3.71 -16.68
N LYS A 317 15.73 -3.86 -16.88
CA LYS A 317 16.52 -4.95 -16.28
C LYS A 317 16.47 -4.88 -14.76
N ALA A 318 16.59 -3.69 -14.17
CA ALA A 318 16.50 -3.51 -12.73
C ALA A 318 15.10 -3.80 -12.16
N LEU A 319 14.02 -3.43 -12.86
CA LEU A 319 12.64 -3.80 -12.48
C LEU A 319 12.51 -5.32 -12.36
N LYS A 320 13.05 -6.07 -13.31
CA LYS A 320 13.04 -7.54 -13.28
C LYS A 320 13.90 -8.10 -12.15
N GLU A 321 15.17 -7.72 -12.07
CA GLU A 321 16.13 -8.33 -11.15
C GLU A 321 15.92 -7.93 -9.69
N ILE A 322 15.47 -6.70 -9.44
CA ILE A 322 15.39 -6.13 -8.10
C ILE A 322 13.97 -6.11 -7.58
N PHE A 323 12.96 -5.87 -8.43
CA PHE A 323 11.56 -5.72 -8.01
C PHE A 323 10.66 -6.89 -8.45
N ASP A 324 11.22 -7.89 -9.13
CA ASP A 324 10.49 -9.05 -9.66
C ASP A 324 9.35 -8.66 -10.62
N ILE A 325 9.57 -7.58 -11.38
CA ILE A 325 8.63 -7.08 -12.39
C ILE A 325 9.20 -7.32 -13.79
N ALA A 326 8.62 -8.26 -14.51
CA ALA A 326 8.92 -8.47 -15.92
C ALA A 326 7.89 -7.74 -16.79
N LEU A 327 8.34 -6.80 -17.60
CA LEU A 327 7.50 -6.12 -18.59
C LEU A 327 7.41 -6.94 -19.89
N THR A 328 6.24 -6.92 -20.53
CA THR A 328 6.05 -7.48 -21.88
C THR A 328 6.80 -6.65 -22.93
N ASP A 329 6.97 -7.18 -24.14
CA ASP A 329 7.64 -6.42 -25.21
C ASP A 329 6.83 -5.19 -25.65
N GLU A 330 5.51 -5.24 -25.54
CA GLU A 330 4.63 -4.09 -25.71
C GLU A 330 4.86 -3.05 -24.61
N GLU A 331 4.86 -3.45 -23.34
CA GLU A 331 5.04 -2.55 -22.22
C GLU A 331 6.39 -1.83 -22.26
N LYS A 332 7.47 -2.53 -22.65
CA LYS A 332 8.81 -1.94 -22.81
C LYS A 332 8.84 -0.76 -23.81
N GLN A 333 7.87 -0.71 -24.72
CA GLN A 333 7.75 0.36 -25.72
C GLN A 333 6.79 1.48 -25.28
N GLY A 334 5.98 1.26 -24.24
CA GLY A 334 4.90 2.17 -23.84
C GLY A 334 5.35 3.42 -23.09
N ILE A 335 6.61 3.45 -22.61
CA ILE A 335 7.10 4.60 -21.83
C ILE A 335 7.17 5.88 -22.68
N PRO A 336 6.61 7.02 -22.19
CA PRO A 336 6.70 8.29 -22.90
C PRO A 336 8.14 8.74 -23.11
N SER A 337 8.41 9.39 -24.25
CA SER A 337 9.73 9.90 -24.61
C SER A 337 10.35 10.81 -23.55
N GLU A 338 9.52 11.61 -22.88
CA GLU A 338 9.92 12.57 -21.86
C GLU A 338 10.27 11.93 -20.51
N LEU A 339 9.85 10.69 -20.27
CA LEU A 339 10.18 9.90 -19.07
C LEU A 339 11.19 8.77 -19.35
N ARG A 340 11.50 8.54 -20.63
CA ARG A 340 12.43 7.52 -21.07
C ARG A 340 13.85 7.93 -20.74
N LEU A 341 14.62 7.01 -20.16
CA LEU A 341 16.06 7.21 -19.98
C LEU A 341 16.79 7.10 -21.32
N ALA A 342 18.04 7.58 -21.36
CA ALA A 342 18.83 7.72 -22.59
C ALA A 342 19.00 6.42 -23.39
#